data_AF-T1FB47-F1
#
_entry.id   AF-T1FB47-F1
#
_cell.length_a   1.000
_cell.length_b   1.000
_cell.length_c   1.000
_cell.angle_alpha   90.00
_cell.angle_beta   90.00
_cell.angle_gamma   90.00
#
_symmetry.space_group_name_H-M   'P 1'
#
loop_
_entity.id
_entity.type
_entity.pdbx_description
1 polymer ?
#
loop_
_entity_poly.entity_id
_entity_poly.type
_entity_poly.pdbx_seq_one_letter_code
_entity_poly.pdbx_strand_id
1 'polypeptide(L)'
;MSINPITTQPMYFNQQQQQQQQQQQQQQQQQQQQQQQYFTINNNGHHEHNRKGQPQNIRDWSTGLCACCEDVNGCLYCFFCYPCFLCSVAAKTDECCLGPICCYPWFLYSLRTKVRAQHGIKGSVCKDCVCMTFCEKCAAHQLYRELKNVDK
;
A
#
# COMPACT_ATOMS: atom_id res chain seq x y z
N MET A 1 -15.05 -0.39 -87.00
CA MET A 1 -15.10 0.07 -85.59
C MET A 1 -15.60 -1.09 -84.74
N SER A 2 -14.71 -1.73 -83.98
CA SER A 2 -15.09 -2.49 -82.78
C SER A 2 -13.82 -2.64 -81.95
N ILE A 3 -13.79 -2.00 -80.79
CA ILE A 3 -12.65 -1.96 -79.86
C ILE A 3 -12.84 -3.08 -78.84
N ASN A 4 -11.78 -3.84 -78.59
CA ASN A 4 -11.72 -5.12 -77.86
C ASN A 4 -12.08 -5.06 -76.35
N PRO A 5 -12.60 -6.15 -75.73
CA PRO A 5 -12.83 -6.23 -74.27
C PRO A 5 -11.86 -7.22 -73.59
N ILE A 6 -10.62 -6.85 -73.24
CA ILE A 6 -9.67 -7.76 -72.53
C ILE A 6 -8.79 -7.04 -71.49
N THR A 7 -9.33 -6.15 -70.63
CA THR A 7 -8.48 -5.49 -69.59
C THR A 7 -9.06 -5.38 -68.19
N THR A 8 -10.26 -5.89 -67.90
CA THR A 8 -10.92 -5.65 -66.59
C THR A 8 -10.78 -6.76 -65.55
N GLN A 9 -10.37 -7.98 -65.92
CA GLN A 9 -10.33 -9.13 -65.00
C GLN A 9 -9.22 -9.10 -63.93
N PRO A 10 -7.93 -8.81 -64.24
CA PRO A 10 -6.88 -8.87 -63.22
C PRO A 10 -6.93 -7.70 -62.24
N MET A 11 -7.52 -6.56 -62.62
CA MET A 11 -7.65 -5.38 -61.74
C MET A 11 -8.70 -5.64 -60.63
N TYR A 12 -9.84 -6.26 -60.97
CA TYR A 12 -10.86 -6.63 -59.99
C TYR A 12 -10.36 -7.66 -58.98
N PHE A 13 -9.62 -8.68 -59.43
CA PHE A 13 -9.03 -9.69 -58.55
C PHE A 13 -8.00 -9.10 -57.58
N ASN A 14 -7.09 -8.24 -58.07
CA ASN A 14 -6.12 -7.56 -57.21
C ASN A 14 -6.80 -6.58 -56.23
N GLN A 15 -7.83 -5.87 -56.66
CA GLN A 15 -8.59 -4.95 -55.80
C GLN A 15 -9.34 -5.69 -54.68
N GLN A 16 -9.91 -6.86 -54.99
CA GLN A 16 -10.58 -7.71 -54.01
C GLN A 16 -9.58 -8.32 -53.01
N GLN A 17 -8.40 -8.73 -53.48
CA GLN A 17 -7.33 -9.22 -52.61
C GLN A 17 -6.79 -8.12 -51.69
N GLN A 18 -6.66 -6.89 -52.19
CA GLN A 18 -6.22 -5.73 -51.42
C GLN A 18 -7.26 -5.34 -50.35
N GLN A 19 -8.56 -5.43 -50.65
CA GLN A 19 -9.63 -5.24 -49.67
C GLN A 19 -9.62 -6.32 -48.57
N GLN A 20 -9.38 -7.59 -48.91
CA GLN A 20 -9.27 -8.65 -47.92
C GLN A 20 -8.06 -8.46 -46.99
N GLN A 21 -6.91 -8.02 -47.52
CA GLN A 21 -5.73 -7.71 -46.70
C GLN A 21 -6.00 -6.54 -45.74
N GLN A 22 -6.69 -5.49 -46.20
CA GLN A 22 -7.08 -4.37 -45.34
C GLN A 22 -8.02 -4.80 -44.21
N GLN A 23 -9.00 -5.67 -44.50
CA GLN A 23 -9.90 -6.20 -43.47
C GLN A 23 -9.17 -7.05 -42.43
N GLN A 24 -8.21 -7.89 -42.85
CA GLN A 24 -7.39 -8.68 -41.93
C GLN A 24 -6.52 -7.79 -41.03
N GLN A 25 -5.90 -6.74 -41.58
CA GLN A 25 -5.12 -5.78 -40.79
C GLN A 25 -5.97 -5.03 -39.76
N GLN A 26 -7.20 -4.62 -40.14
CA GLN A 26 -8.12 -3.98 -39.21
C GLN A 26 -8.55 -4.92 -38.07
N GLN A 27 -8.82 -6.19 -38.38
CA GLN A 27 -9.14 -7.18 -37.34
C GLN A 27 -7.98 -7.42 -36.38
N GLN A 28 -6.75 -7.50 -36.88
CA GLN A 28 -5.56 -7.65 -36.02
C GLN A 28 -5.35 -6.42 -35.13
N GLN A 29 -5.55 -5.20 -35.64
CA GLN A 29 -5.48 -3.98 -34.84
C GLN A 29 -6.55 -3.94 -33.74
N GLN A 30 -7.79 -4.34 -34.05
CA GLN A 30 -8.85 -4.42 -33.05
C GLN A 30 -8.55 -5.45 -31.96
N GLN A 31 -7.99 -6.62 -32.31
CA GLN A 31 -7.56 -7.61 -31.32
C GLN A 31 -6.42 -7.08 -30.43
N GLN A 32 -5.45 -6.36 -31.00
CA GLN A 32 -4.39 -5.73 -30.21
C GLN A 32 -4.93 -4.66 -29.26
N GLN A 33 -5.87 -3.82 -29.72
CA GLN A 33 -6.54 -2.83 -28.86
C GLN A 33 -7.32 -3.49 -27.72
N GLN A 34 -8.05 -4.57 -28.00
CA GLN A 34 -8.76 -5.32 -26.95
C GLN A 34 -7.80 -5.96 -25.93
N GLN A 35 -6.67 -6.50 -26.37
CA GLN A 35 -5.64 -7.03 -25.47
C GLN A 35 -5.00 -5.92 -24.61
N GLN A 36 -4.69 -4.75 -25.20
CA GLN A 36 -4.19 -3.59 -24.45
C GLN A 36 -5.22 -3.07 -23.44
N GLN A 37 -6.51 -3.06 -23.82
CA GLN A 37 -7.59 -2.67 -22.92
C GLN A 37 -7.75 -3.67 -21.77
N TYR A 38 -7.65 -4.98 -22.02
CA TYR A 38 -7.68 -6.01 -20.98
C TYR A 38 -6.51 -5.87 -19.99
N PHE A 39 -5.29 -5.60 -20.50
CA PHE A 39 -4.12 -5.32 -19.67
C PHE A 39 -4.32 -4.04 -18.84
N THR A 40 -4.88 -2.99 -19.42
CA THR A 40 -5.14 -1.73 -18.71
C THR A 40 -6.21 -1.90 -17.62
N ILE A 41 -7.29 -2.64 -17.89
CA ILE A 41 -8.37 -2.90 -16.93
C ILE A 41 -7.87 -3.72 -15.73
N ASN A 42 -7.09 -4.77 -15.96
CA ASN A 42 -6.57 -5.61 -14.86
C ASN A 42 -5.49 -4.93 -14.02
N ASN A 43 -4.76 -3.96 -14.57
CA ASN A 43 -3.77 -3.18 -13.80
C ASN A 43 -4.40 -2.01 -13.03
N ASN A 44 -5.58 -1.53 -13.44
CA ASN A 44 -6.29 -0.43 -12.76
C ASN A 44 -7.27 -0.91 -11.66
N GLY A 45 -7.38 -2.23 -11.44
CA GLY A 45 -8.15 -2.83 -10.35
C GLY A 45 -7.53 -2.69 -8.96
N HIS A 46 -6.39 -2.01 -8.82
CA HIS A 46 -5.76 -1.68 -7.54
C HIS A 46 -5.90 -0.17 -7.23
N HIS A 47 -7.12 0.34 -7.23
CA HIS A 47 -7.46 1.51 -6.40
C HIS A 47 -7.88 1.05 -5.00
N GLU A 48 -7.07 0.19 -4.39
CA GLU A 48 -6.98 0.17 -2.93
C GLU A 48 -6.15 1.39 -2.52
N HIS A 49 -6.59 2.08 -1.46
CA HIS A 49 -6.01 3.30 -0.94
C HIS A 49 -4.50 3.39 -1.11
N ASN A 50 -4.05 4.56 -1.60
CA ASN A 50 -2.67 5.05 -1.64
C ASN A 50 -1.94 4.81 -0.29
N ARG A 51 -1.49 3.57 -0.07
CA ARG A 51 -0.51 3.23 0.94
C ARG A 51 0.80 3.32 0.18
N LYS A 52 1.48 4.46 0.29
CA LYS A 52 2.81 4.70 -0.26
C LYS A 52 3.73 3.52 0.08
N GLY A 53 3.79 2.53 -0.81
CA GLY A 53 4.82 1.50 -0.85
C GLY A 53 6.08 2.13 -1.44
N GLN A 54 6.62 3.15 -0.76
CA GLN A 54 8.03 3.45 -0.95
C GLN A 54 8.81 2.22 -0.47
N PRO A 55 9.96 1.89 -1.07
CA PRO A 55 10.92 0.98 -0.46
C PRO A 55 11.47 1.68 0.77
N GLN A 56 10.71 1.66 1.86
CA GLN A 56 11.20 2.02 3.17
C GLN A 56 12.35 1.06 3.44
N ASN A 57 13.53 1.59 3.75
CA ASN A 57 14.65 0.78 4.19
C ASN A 57 14.14 -0.09 5.36
N ILE A 58 13.93 -1.38 5.09
CA ILE A 58 13.30 -2.27 6.06
C ILE A 58 14.26 -2.39 7.24
N ARG A 59 13.85 -1.91 8.40
CA ARG A 59 14.69 -1.82 9.60
C ARG A 59 14.02 -2.37 10.84
N ASP A 60 14.76 -2.51 11.93
CA ASP A 60 14.19 -2.80 13.24
C ASP A 60 13.62 -1.54 13.91
N TRP A 61 12.89 -1.76 15.01
CA TRP A 61 12.59 -0.71 15.99
C TRP A 61 13.89 -0.05 16.46
N SER A 62 13.85 1.27 16.67
CA SER A 62 15.05 2.01 17.10
C SER A 62 15.55 1.59 18.49
N THR A 63 14.67 1.01 19.30
CA THR A 63 14.97 0.57 20.67
C THR A 63 14.37 -0.81 20.94
N GLY A 64 14.95 -1.55 21.88
CA GLY A 64 14.38 -2.81 22.37
C GLY A 64 13.04 -2.61 23.08
N LEU A 65 12.28 -3.70 23.26
CA LEU A 65 10.96 -3.66 23.89
C LEU A 65 11.04 -3.13 25.33
N CYS A 66 11.97 -3.66 26.13
CA CYS A 66 12.16 -3.33 27.55
C CYS A 66 13.27 -2.29 27.79
N ALA A 67 13.47 -1.34 26.88
CA ALA A 67 14.47 -0.29 27.02
C ALA A 67 14.03 0.84 27.98
N CYS A 68 13.47 0.49 29.14
CA CYS A 68 12.89 1.44 30.10
C CYS A 68 13.93 2.43 30.68
N CYS A 69 15.20 2.03 30.74
CA CYS A 69 16.29 2.86 31.25
C CYS A 69 16.70 3.98 30.28
N GLU A 70 16.34 3.90 28.99
CA GLU A 70 16.65 4.93 27.98
C GLU A 70 15.73 6.16 28.10
N ASP A 71 14.52 5.97 28.62
CA ASP A 71 13.56 7.06 28.92
C ASP A 71 12.75 6.70 30.18
N VAL A 72 13.40 6.91 31.33
CA VAL A 72 12.83 6.59 32.66
C VAL A 72 11.59 7.42 32.92
N ASN A 73 11.61 8.72 32.62
CA ASN A 73 10.47 9.61 32.82
C ASN A 73 9.27 9.17 31.97
N GLY A 74 9.48 8.83 30.70
CA GLY A 74 8.44 8.27 29.85
C GLY A 74 7.93 6.92 30.35
N CYS A 75 8.80 6.09 30.92
CA CYS A 75 8.42 4.80 31.51
C CYS A 75 7.54 4.99 32.76
N LEU A 76 7.92 5.90 33.67
CA LEU A 76 7.12 6.26 34.84
C LEU A 76 5.78 6.86 34.42
N TYR A 77 5.76 7.73 33.42
CA TYR A 77 4.53 8.31 32.89
C TYR A 77 3.59 7.24 32.30
N CYS A 78 4.12 6.29 31.53
CA CYS A 78 3.38 5.12 31.02
C CYS A 78 2.83 4.24 32.15
N PHE A 79 3.58 4.09 33.25
CA PHE A 79 3.14 3.27 34.37
C PHE A 79 2.07 3.97 35.24
N PHE A 80 2.30 5.23 35.61
CA PHE A 80 1.48 5.97 36.57
C PHE A 80 0.26 6.69 35.95
N CYS A 81 0.32 7.16 34.70
CA CYS A 81 -0.87 7.59 33.96
C CYS A 81 -0.92 6.98 32.56
N TYR A 82 -1.25 5.70 32.48
CA TYR A 82 -1.34 4.99 31.20
C TYR A 82 -2.34 5.59 30.20
N PRO A 83 -3.56 6.03 30.60
CA PRO A 83 -4.49 6.67 29.67
C PRO A 83 -3.95 7.99 29.10
N CYS A 84 -3.34 8.84 29.94
CA CYS A 84 -2.69 10.07 29.51
C CYS A 84 -1.56 9.78 28.52
N PHE A 85 -0.77 8.74 28.83
CA PHE A 85 0.33 8.30 28.00
C PHE A 85 -0.15 7.87 26.60
N LEU A 86 -1.19 7.03 26.52
CA LEU A 86 -1.75 6.61 25.24
C LEU A 86 -2.35 7.78 24.45
N CYS A 87 -2.94 8.76 25.12
CA CYS A 87 -3.39 10.00 24.48
C CYS A 87 -2.20 10.79 23.87
N SER A 88 -1.06 10.80 24.57
CA SER A 88 0.17 11.43 24.06
C SER A 88 0.71 10.69 22.83
N VAL A 89 0.61 9.35 22.80
CA VAL A 89 0.93 8.54 21.63
C VAL A 89 -0.06 8.82 20.48
N ALA A 90 -1.36 8.86 20.77
CA ALA A 90 -2.39 9.17 19.79
C ALA A 90 -2.15 10.52 19.10
N ALA A 91 -1.89 11.56 19.89
CA ALA A 91 -1.59 12.90 19.39
C ALA A 91 -0.35 12.93 18.48
N LYS A 92 0.67 12.11 18.76
CA LYS A 92 1.87 11.98 17.90
C LYS A 92 1.61 11.23 16.59
N THR A 93 0.54 10.46 16.51
CA THR A 93 0.13 9.72 15.31
C THR A 93 -1.03 10.38 14.54
N ASP A 94 -1.34 11.62 14.90
CA ASP A 94 -2.51 12.39 14.43
C ASP A 94 -3.85 11.67 14.66
N GLU A 95 -3.97 10.94 15.77
CA GLU A 95 -5.17 10.21 16.18
C GLU A 95 -5.84 10.86 17.41
N CYS A 96 -7.14 10.62 17.57
CA CYS A 96 -7.91 11.19 18.67
C CYS A 96 -7.53 10.60 20.04
N CYS A 97 -7.38 11.48 21.04
CA CYS A 97 -7.13 11.12 22.44
C CYS A 97 -8.23 10.25 23.09
N LEU A 98 -9.44 10.24 22.51
CA LEU A 98 -10.53 9.36 22.96
C LEU A 98 -10.35 7.90 22.47
N GLY A 99 -9.52 7.68 21.44
CA GLY A 99 -9.24 6.34 20.89
C GLY A 99 -8.75 5.35 21.95
N PRO A 100 -7.76 5.70 22.80
CA PRO A 100 -7.34 4.89 23.93
C PRO A 100 -8.43 4.56 24.96
N ILE A 101 -9.47 5.37 25.09
CA ILE A 101 -10.55 5.16 26.07
C ILE A 101 -11.68 4.32 25.45
N CYS A 102 -12.07 4.65 24.21
CA CYS A 102 -13.19 4.02 23.52
C CYS A 102 -12.84 2.66 22.90
N CYS A 103 -11.61 2.49 22.43
CA CYS A 103 -11.20 1.32 21.64
C CYS A 103 -10.07 0.53 22.31
N TYR A 104 -9.95 0.63 23.64
CA TYR A 104 -9.01 -0.20 24.40
C TYR A 104 -9.38 -1.69 24.32
N PRO A 105 -8.44 -2.62 24.08
CA PRO A 105 -7.00 -2.42 23.84
C PRO A 105 -6.62 -2.26 22.35
N TRP A 106 -7.55 -2.51 21.43
CA TRP A 106 -7.30 -2.57 19.98
C TRP A 106 -6.68 -1.31 19.38
N PHE A 107 -6.96 -0.14 19.96
CA PHE A 107 -6.38 1.13 19.52
C PHE A 107 -4.85 1.06 19.41
N LEU A 108 -4.18 0.51 20.43
CA LEU A 108 -2.72 0.44 20.45
C LEU A 108 -2.17 -0.60 19.47
N TYR A 109 -2.88 -1.70 19.22
CA TYR A 109 -2.53 -2.69 18.20
C TYR A 109 -2.57 -2.06 16.80
N SER A 110 -3.61 -1.29 16.52
CA SER A 110 -3.79 -0.56 15.27
C SER A 110 -2.68 0.48 15.09
N LEU A 111 -2.38 1.28 16.12
CA LEU A 111 -1.29 2.27 16.07
C LEU A 111 0.06 1.63 15.81
N ARG A 112 0.38 0.55 16.53
CA ARG A 112 1.65 -0.15 16.36
C ARG A 112 1.80 -0.69 14.95
N THR A 113 0.74 -1.26 14.38
CA THR A 113 0.73 -1.76 13.00
C THR A 113 0.85 -0.62 11.98
N LYS A 114 0.13 0.50 12.21
CA LYS A 114 0.17 1.72 11.39
C LYS A 114 1.59 2.28 11.33
N VAL A 115 2.21 2.54 12.48
CA VAL A 115 3.58 3.09 12.57
C VAL A 115 4.60 2.13 11.95
N ARG A 116 4.46 0.82 12.21
CA ARG A 116 5.35 -0.19 11.64
C ARG A 116 5.30 -0.19 10.11
N ALA A 117 4.09 -0.10 9.54
CA ALA A 117 3.90 -0.01 8.10
C ALA A 117 4.41 1.32 7.51
N GLN A 118 4.18 2.45 8.20
CA GLN A 118 4.60 3.77 7.74
C GLN A 118 6.12 3.94 7.75
N HIS A 119 6.80 3.40 8.77
CA HIS A 119 8.24 3.63 8.98
C HIS A 119 9.13 2.48 8.47
N GLY A 120 8.56 1.50 7.75
CA GLY A 120 9.31 0.35 7.23
C GLY A 120 9.89 -0.57 8.31
N ILE A 121 9.23 -0.69 9.46
CA ILE A 121 9.74 -1.51 10.56
C ILE A 121 9.38 -2.98 10.32
N LYS A 122 10.38 -3.86 10.40
CA LYS A 122 10.23 -5.30 10.15
C LYS A 122 9.39 -5.97 11.25
N GLY A 123 8.52 -6.89 10.86
CA GLY A 123 7.67 -7.62 11.81
C GLY A 123 6.37 -8.12 11.18
N SER A 124 5.54 -8.72 12.02
CA SER A 124 4.22 -9.24 11.65
C SER A 124 3.20 -8.84 12.71
N VAL A 125 1.91 -8.82 12.32
CA VAL A 125 0.81 -8.56 13.25
C VAL A 125 0.82 -9.59 14.39
N CYS A 126 1.12 -10.85 14.12
CA CYS A 126 1.25 -11.88 15.16
C CYS A 126 2.33 -11.53 16.20
N LYS A 127 3.49 -11.03 15.74
CA LYS A 127 4.55 -10.59 16.66
C LYS A 127 4.11 -9.40 17.50
N ASP A 128 3.41 -8.45 16.89
CA ASP A 128 2.84 -7.30 17.59
C ASP A 128 1.82 -7.74 18.65
N CYS A 129 0.95 -8.71 18.32
CA CYS A 129 0.00 -9.27 19.30
C CYS A 129 0.70 -9.92 20.48
N VAL A 130 1.71 -10.76 20.24
CA VAL A 130 2.48 -11.40 21.31
C VAL A 130 3.14 -10.35 22.21
N CYS A 131 3.83 -9.35 21.63
CA CYS A 131 4.46 -8.29 22.40
C CYS A 131 3.45 -7.53 23.27
N MET A 132 2.29 -7.22 22.72
CA MET A 132 1.21 -6.50 23.40
C MET A 132 0.55 -7.33 24.51
N THR A 133 0.36 -8.64 24.32
CA THR A 133 -0.21 -9.53 25.35
C THR A 133 0.72 -9.73 26.54
N PHE A 134 2.03 -9.86 26.31
CA PHE A 134 2.99 -10.14 27.39
C PHE A 134 3.54 -8.88 28.09
N CYS A 135 3.77 -7.79 27.37
CA CYS A 135 4.09 -6.50 28.01
C CYS A 135 3.55 -5.33 27.19
N GLU A 136 2.24 -5.06 27.35
CA GLU A 136 1.55 -3.96 26.69
C GLU A 136 2.23 -2.60 26.94
N LYS A 137 2.57 -2.30 28.20
CA LYS A 137 3.22 -1.03 28.58
C LYS A 137 4.60 -0.86 27.94
N CYS A 138 5.40 -1.94 27.87
CA CYS A 138 6.69 -1.91 27.21
C CYS A 138 6.52 -1.63 25.71
N ALA A 139 5.54 -2.29 25.07
CA ALA A 139 5.23 -2.11 23.66
C ALA A 139 4.70 -0.69 23.35
N ALA A 140 3.86 -0.13 24.23
CA ALA A 140 3.39 1.24 24.17
C ALA A 140 4.54 2.25 24.30
N HIS A 141 5.44 2.02 25.26
CA HIS A 141 6.61 2.88 25.47
C HIS A 141 7.61 2.79 24.33
N GLN A 142 7.84 1.59 23.78
CA GLN A 142 8.65 1.41 22.57
C GLN A 142 8.09 2.20 21.39
N LEU A 143 6.77 2.17 21.19
CA LEU A 143 6.09 2.93 20.15
C LEU A 143 6.27 4.45 20.36
N TYR A 144 6.10 4.93 21.59
CA TYR A 144 6.30 6.34 21.92
C TYR A 144 7.73 6.83 21.65
N ARG A 145 8.75 6.03 22.04
CA ARG A 145 10.16 6.33 21.75
C ARG A 145 10.43 6.39 20.25
N GLU A 146 9.83 5.49 19.48
CA GLU A 146 9.95 5.48 18.03
C GLU A 146 9.43 6.78 17.41
N LEU A 147 8.23 7.23 17.81
CA LEU A 147 7.65 8.49 17.34
C LEU A 147 8.54 9.68 17.73
N LYS A 148 9.04 9.71 18.96
CA LYS A 148 9.98 10.75 19.44
C LYS A 148 11.31 10.78 18.67
N ASN A 149 11.75 9.65 18.12
CA ASN A 149 12.98 9.57 17.33
C ASN A 149 12.76 10.03 15.88
N VAL A 150 11.53 9.92 15.38
CA VAL A 150 11.16 10.32 14.02
C VAL A 150 10.79 11.80 13.95
N ASP A 151 10.26 12.37 15.03
CA ASP A 151 9.91 13.79 15.15
C ASP A 151 11.11 14.75 15.34
N LYS A 152 12.35 14.24 15.34
CA LYS A 152 13.58 15.04 15.53
C LYS A 152 14.24 15.37 14.19
#